data_AF-A0AAJ0V488-F1
#
_entry.id   AF-A0AAJ0V488-F1
#
_cell.length_a   1.000
_cell.length_b   1.000
_cell.length_c   1.000
_cell.angle_alpha   90.00
_cell.angle_beta   90.00
_cell.angle_gamma   90.00
#
_symmetry.space_group_name_H-M   'P 1'
#
loop_
_entity.id
_entity.type
_entity.pdbx_description
1 polymer ?
#
loop_
_entity_poly.entity_id
_entity_poly.type
_entity_poly.pdbx_seq_one_letter_code
_entity_poly.pdbx_strand_id
1 'polypeptide(L)'
;MPSTSTRQHDRPQASPWLSLITRLLGAAFVLFFGAAIVTILLGIDHQIAGDPIGLLVMRLVRWGGVHGGGEHYELMISTVYVVWGIFLWEAANDPFEHRLFLDFTVVANAAHFGLMFVQGLMMPGELIHLVGDVALGWFALALFAATWIPARSKAAKRQIAKVGR
;
A
#
# COMPACT_ATOMS: atom_id res chain seq x y z
N MET A 1 33.09 -2.92 -28.62
CA MET A 1 32.22 -2.91 -27.43
C MET A 1 31.38 -1.64 -27.51
N PRO A 2 30.07 -1.70 -27.83
CA PRO A 2 29.24 -0.50 -27.92
C PRO A 2 29.07 0.07 -26.51
N SER A 3 29.35 1.36 -26.38
CA SER A 3 29.34 2.13 -25.15
C SER A 3 28.02 2.03 -24.41
N THR A 4 28.09 1.68 -23.12
CA THR A 4 26.97 1.61 -22.18
C THR A 4 26.29 2.97 -21.93
N SER A 5 26.85 4.07 -22.43
CA SER A 5 26.38 5.44 -22.15
C SER A 5 25.12 5.85 -22.92
N THR A 6 24.85 5.27 -24.09
CA THR A 6 23.68 5.63 -24.91
C THR A 6 22.37 5.03 -24.38
N ARG A 7 22.44 3.91 -23.65
CA ARG A 7 21.24 3.20 -23.16
C ARG A 7 20.54 3.91 -22.01
N GLN A 8 21.25 4.76 -21.25
CA GLN A 8 20.72 5.43 -20.06
C GLN A 8 19.91 6.68 -20.40
N HIS A 9 20.15 7.32 -21.55
CA HIS A 9 19.47 8.56 -21.95
C HIS A 9 18.05 8.33 -22.51
N ASP A 10 17.70 7.09 -22.83
CA ASP A 10 16.45 6.71 -23.50
C ASP A 10 15.37 6.13 -22.56
N ARG A 11 15.69 5.93 -21.28
CA ARG A 11 14.71 5.38 -20.32
C ARG A 11 13.69 6.45 -19.93
N PRO A 12 12.38 6.14 -19.88
CA PRO A 12 11.39 7.07 -19.37
C PRO A 12 11.78 7.44 -17.94
N GLN A 13 12.09 8.70 -17.68
CA GLN A 13 12.41 9.16 -16.34
C GLN A 13 11.12 9.40 -15.57
N ALA A 14 11.03 8.85 -14.36
CA ALA A 14 9.91 9.11 -13.45
C ALA A 14 9.91 10.59 -13.03
N SER A 15 8.72 11.16 -12.85
CA SER A 15 8.65 12.47 -12.22
C SER A 15 9.10 12.35 -10.77
N PRO A 16 9.80 13.36 -10.22
CA PRO A 16 10.21 13.35 -8.81
C PRO A 16 9.02 13.13 -7.86
N TRP A 17 7.85 13.63 -8.25
CA TRP A 17 6.60 13.47 -7.50
C TRP A 17 6.11 12.02 -7.44
N LEU A 18 6.20 11.26 -8.55
CA LEU A 18 5.84 9.84 -8.58
C LEU A 18 6.75 9.02 -7.65
N SER A 19 8.06 9.24 -7.75
CA SER A 19 9.03 8.57 -6.87
C SER A 19 8.80 8.92 -5.41
N LEU A 20 8.51 10.20 -5.10
CA LEU A 20 8.18 10.63 -3.75
C LEU A 20 6.94 9.92 -3.21
N ILE A 21 5.82 9.93 -3.94
CA ILE A 21 4.57 9.28 -3.50
C ILE A 21 4.78 7.78 -3.32
N THR A 22 5.52 7.13 -4.22
CA THR A 22 5.81 5.70 -4.13
C THR A 22 6.62 5.39 -2.86
N ARG A 23 7.62 6.21 -2.52
CA ARG A 23 8.38 6.11 -1.27
C ARG A 23 7.52 6.35 -0.04
N LEU A 24 6.68 7.39 -0.06
CA LEU A 24 5.78 7.72 1.03
C LEU A 24 4.79 6.59 1.29
N LEU A 25 4.23 5.98 0.23
CA LEU A 25 3.36 4.82 0.35
C LEU A 25 4.11 3.62 0.95
N GLY A 26 5.34 3.35 0.49
CA GLY A 26 6.15 2.26 1.01
C GLY A 26 6.51 2.45 2.49
N ALA A 27 6.92 3.66 2.87
CA ALA A 27 7.18 4.00 4.26
C ALA A 27 5.92 3.93 5.13
N ALA A 28 4.78 4.38 4.62
CA ALA A 28 3.50 4.27 5.33
C ALA A 28 3.15 2.80 5.61
N PHE A 29 3.35 1.90 4.64
CA PHE A 29 3.13 0.46 4.85
C PHE A 29 4.05 -0.08 5.95
N VAL A 30 5.36 0.20 5.88
CA VAL A 30 6.32 -0.28 6.88
C VAL A 30 5.98 0.25 8.28
N LEU A 31 5.69 1.55 8.41
CA LEU A 31 5.42 2.17 9.70
C LEU A 31 4.10 1.69 10.30
N PHE A 32 3.03 1.66 9.50
CA PHE A 32 1.71 1.28 9.97
C PHE A 32 1.65 -0.20 10.35
N PHE A 33 2.04 -1.10 9.45
CA PHE A 33 1.98 -2.53 9.70
C PHE A 33 3.09 -3.01 10.64
N GLY A 34 4.26 -2.35 10.64
CA GLY A 34 5.30 -2.59 11.63
C GLY A 34 4.84 -2.22 13.04
N ALA A 35 4.16 -1.08 13.20
CA ALA A 35 3.55 -0.71 14.47
C ALA A 35 2.47 -1.72 14.90
N ALA A 36 1.60 -2.16 13.98
CA ALA A 36 0.59 -3.19 14.25
C ALA A 36 1.21 -4.51 14.73
N ILE A 37 2.29 -4.98 14.10
CA ILE A 37 3.01 -6.18 14.55
C ILE A 37 3.54 -6.00 15.97
N VAL A 38 4.19 -4.87 16.26
CA VAL A 38 4.75 -4.61 17.58
C VAL A 38 3.66 -4.53 18.65
N THR A 39 2.54 -3.84 18.39
CA THR A 39 1.47 -3.70 19.37
C THR A 39 0.81 -5.04 19.69
N ILE A 40 0.55 -5.87 18.68
CA ILE A 40 -0.06 -7.20 18.84
C ILE A 40 0.90 -8.16 19.55
N LEU A 41 2.16 -8.24 19.14
CA LEU A 41 3.13 -9.17 19.74
C LEU A 41 3.46 -8.83 21.19
N LEU A 42 3.42 -7.54 21.56
CA LEU A 42 3.64 -7.10 22.93
C LEU A 42 2.37 -7.12 23.79
N GLY A 43 1.21 -7.48 23.24
CA GLY A 43 -0.08 -7.48 23.95
C GLY A 43 -0.49 -6.08 24.45
N ILE A 44 0.06 -5.02 23.84
CA ILE A 44 -0.21 -3.63 24.23
C ILE A 44 -1.64 -3.26 23.84
N ASP A 45 -2.16 -3.87 22.79
CA ASP A 45 -3.54 -3.76 22.35
C ASP A 45 -4.54 -4.13 23.45
N HIS A 46 -4.30 -5.20 24.21
CA HIS A 46 -5.14 -5.59 25.33
C HIS A 46 -5.08 -4.60 26.50
N GLN A 47 -3.95 -3.91 26.67
CA GLN A 47 -3.77 -2.89 27.71
C GLN A 47 -4.44 -1.56 27.33
N ILE A 48 -4.30 -1.15 26.06
CA ILE A 48 -4.90 0.05 25.48
C ILE A 48 -6.43 -0.11 25.38
N ALA A 49 -6.92 -1.34 25.21
CA ALA A 49 -8.34 -1.67 25.27
C ALA A 49 -8.99 -1.42 26.64
N GLY A 50 -8.23 -1.07 27.68
CA GLY A 50 -8.77 -0.64 28.97
C GLY A 50 -9.25 0.82 28.99
N ASP A 51 -8.81 1.66 28.06
CA ASP A 51 -9.18 3.08 27.95
C ASP A 51 -10.24 3.26 26.83
N PRO A 52 -11.36 3.99 27.07
CA PRO A 52 -12.34 4.30 26.03
C PRO A 52 -11.75 4.88 24.74
N ILE A 53 -10.70 5.71 24.84
CA ILE A 53 -10.04 6.31 23.66
C ILE A 53 -9.18 5.26 22.96
N GLY A 54 -8.43 4.46 23.71
CA GLY A 54 -7.64 3.36 23.19
C GLY A 54 -8.47 2.31 22.45
N LEU A 55 -9.62 1.94 23.00
CA LEU A 55 -10.60 1.07 22.35
C LEU A 55 -11.11 1.63 21.03
N LEU A 56 -11.42 2.93 21.00
CA LEU A 56 -11.90 3.60 19.79
C LEU A 56 -10.82 3.59 18.70
N VAL A 57 -9.57 3.92 19.04
CA VAL A 57 -8.44 3.90 18.10
C VAL A 57 -8.20 2.48 17.56
N MET A 58 -8.20 1.47 18.43
CA MET A 58 -8.03 0.08 17.99
C MET A 58 -9.15 -0.35 17.06
N ARG A 59 -10.40 0.04 17.36
CA ARG A 59 -11.56 -0.21 16.48
C ARG A 59 -11.55 0.58 15.18
N LEU A 60 -10.75 1.63 15.03
CA LEU A 60 -10.62 2.33 13.74
C LEU A 60 -9.60 1.64 12.83
N VAL A 61 -8.66 0.90 13.40
CA VAL A 61 -7.43 0.54 12.69
C VAL A 61 -7.22 -0.98 12.57
N ARG A 62 -7.85 -1.78 13.43
CA ARG A 62 -7.63 -3.23 13.50
C ARG A 62 -8.87 -4.01 13.11
N TRP A 63 -8.74 -4.88 12.11
CA TRP A 63 -9.84 -5.71 11.63
C TRP A 63 -10.09 -6.92 12.53
N GLY A 64 -11.35 -7.11 12.97
CA GLY A 64 -11.78 -8.22 13.82
C GLY A 64 -11.84 -7.88 15.31
N GLY A 65 -12.70 -8.60 16.04
CA GLY A 65 -12.91 -8.37 17.47
C GLY A 65 -11.66 -8.66 18.30
N VAL A 66 -11.48 -7.91 19.39
CA VAL A 66 -10.38 -8.02 20.38
C VAL A 66 -10.20 -9.45 20.94
N HIS A 67 -11.17 -10.36 20.71
CA HIS A 67 -11.21 -11.73 21.27
C HIS A 67 -11.51 -12.82 20.21
N GLY A 68 -11.25 -12.55 18.92
CA GLY A 68 -11.79 -13.35 17.80
C GLY A 68 -10.80 -14.12 16.92
N GLY A 69 -9.53 -14.26 17.30
CA GLY A 69 -8.51 -14.93 16.46
C GLY A 69 -8.16 -14.19 15.16
N GLY A 70 -8.71 -12.99 14.97
CA GLY A 70 -8.39 -12.10 13.85
C GLY A 70 -6.96 -11.58 13.92
N GLU A 71 -6.37 -11.50 15.13
CA GLU A 71 -5.01 -11.01 15.32
C GLU A 71 -3.95 -11.86 14.60
N HIS A 72 -4.19 -13.17 14.44
CA HIS A 72 -3.26 -14.04 13.72
C HIS A 72 -3.23 -13.72 12.22
N TYR A 73 -4.40 -13.50 11.62
CA TYR A 73 -4.48 -13.10 10.22
C TYR A 73 -3.95 -11.69 10.02
N GLU A 74 -4.22 -10.78 10.95
CA GLU A 74 -3.68 -9.41 10.97
C GLU A 74 -2.14 -9.43 10.98
N LEU A 75 -1.52 -10.25 11.83
CA LEU A 75 -0.06 -10.42 11.87
C LEU A 75 0.50 -10.97 10.56
N MET A 76 -0.16 -11.97 9.97
CA MET A 76 0.26 -12.55 8.70
C MET A 76 0.23 -11.51 7.57
N ILE A 77 -0.88 -10.78 7.43
CA ILE A 77 -1.01 -9.77 6.36
C ILE A 77 -0.09 -8.57 6.63
N SER A 78 0.06 -8.15 7.89
CA SER A 78 0.97 -7.05 8.27
C SER A 78 2.41 -7.37 7.88
N THR A 79 2.86 -8.61 8.11
CA THR A 79 4.20 -9.04 7.72
C THR A 79 4.42 -8.94 6.21
N VAL A 80 3.43 -9.36 5.42
CA VAL A 80 3.46 -9.24 3.95
C VAL A 80 3.55 -7.76 3.54
N TYR A 81 2.76 -6.88 4.15
CA TYR A 81 2.76 -5.46 3.85
C TYR A 81 4.05 -4.73 4.25
N VAL A 82 4.71 -5.12 5.34
CA VAL A 82 6.03 -4.58 5.70
C VAL A 82 7.05 -4.89 4.60
N VAL A 83 7.13 -6.16 4.18
CA VAL A 83 8.01 -6.56 3.08
C VAL A 83 7.62 -5.81 1.80
N TRP A 84 6.32 -5.76 1.47
CA TRP A 84 5.81 -5.02 0.33
C TRP A 84 6.26 -3.56 0.34
N GLY A 85 6.16 -2.87 1.47
CA GLY A 85 6.56 -1.48 1.65
C GLY A 85 8.06 -1.25 1.40
N ILE A 86 8.91 -2.17 1.83
CA ILE A 86 10.35 -2.14 1.55
C ILE A 86 10.61 -2.26 0.04
N PHE A 87 9.96 -3.22 -0.63
CA PHE A 87 10.09 -3.36 -2.08
C PHE A 87 9.50 -2.17 -2.84
N LEU A 88 8.45 -1.53 -2.32
CA LEU A 88 7.86 -0.32 -2.90
C LEU A 88 8.81 0.88 -2.78
N TRP A 89 9.50 1.00 -1.66
CA TRP A 89 10.55 2.01 -1.47
C TRP A 89 11.68 1.83 -2.48
N GLU A 90 12.14 0.60 -2.71
CA GLU A 90 13.17 0.31 -3.70
C GLU A 90 12.68 0.55 -5.14
N ALA A 91 11.46 0.09 -5.46
CA ALA A 91 10.85 0.30 -6.76
C ALA A 91 10.67 1.79 -7.12
N ALA A 92 10.61 2.67 -6.12
CA ALA A 92 10.53 4.11 -6.34
C ALA A 92 11.78 4.73 -6.98
N ASN A 93 12.93 4.04 -6.91
CA ASN A 93 14.18 4.47 -7.56
C ASN A 93 14.08 4.37 -9.08
N ASP A 94 13.44 3.32 -9.60
CA ASP A 94 13.15 3.15 -11.02
C ASP A 94 11.74 2.57 -11.25
N PRO A 95 10.68 3.40 -11.14
CA PRO A 95 9.29 2.94 -11.22
C PRO A 95 8.96 2.26 -12.56
N PHE A 96 9.65 2.66 -13.64
CA PHE A 96 9.35 2.17 -14.98
C PHE A 96 10.02 0.84 -15.31
N GLU A 97 11.07 0.43 -14.61
CA GLU A 97 11.59 -0.94 -14.64
C GLU A 97 10.68 -1.88 -13.84
N HIS A 98 10.05 -1.39 -12.77
CA HIS A 98 9.23 -2.17 -11.85
C HIS A 98 7.71 -2.08 -12.13
N ARG A 99 7.30 -1.87 -13.39
CA ARG A 99 5.89 -1.61 -13.78
C ARG A 99 4.92 -2.66 -13.27
N LEU A 100 5.25 -3.94 -13.46
CA LEU A 100 4.38 -5.05 -13.06
C LEU A 100 4.13 -5.06 -11.54
N PHE A 101 5.15 -4.72 -10.76
CA PHE A 101 5.03 -4.66 -9.30
C PHE A 101 4.17 -3.47 -8.84
N LEU A 102 4.28 -2.31 -9.50
CA LEU A 102 3.42 -1.16 -9.20
C LEU A 102 1.98 -1.40 -9.65
N ASP A 103 1.77 -2.04 -10.80
CA ASP A 103 0.44 -2.46 -11.25
C ASP A 103 -0.18 -3.51 -10.30
N PHE A 104 0.61 -4.49 -9.86
CA PHE A 104 0.21 -5.44 -8.83
C PHE A 104 -0.16 -4.71 -7.54
N THR A 105 0.63 -3.72 -7.11
CA THR A 105 0.32 -2.88 -5.95
C THR A 105 -1.03 -2.21 -6.07
N VAL A 106 -1.36 -1.63 -7.21
CA VAL A 106 -2.69 -1.02 -7.41
C VAL A 106 -3.81 -2.07 -7.34
N VAL A 107 -3.69 -3.15 -8.11
CA VAL A 107 -4.79 -4.12 -8.27
C VAL A 107 -5.01 -4.93 -7.00
N ALA A 108 -3.94 -5.39 -6.36
CA ALA A 108 -4.04 -6.21 -5.17
C ALA A 108 -4.56 -5.40 -3.96
N ASN A 109 -4.15 -4.15 -3.80
CA ASN A 109 -4.71 -3.28 -2.75
C ASN A 109 -6.18 -2.93 -3.05
N ALA A 110 -6.54 -2.70 -4.32
CA ALA A 110 -7.94 -2.49 -4.70
C ALA A 110 -8.82 -3.71 -4.38
N ALA A 111 -8.32 -4.92 -4.68
CA ALA A 111 -9.02 -6.16 -4.35
C ALA A 111 -9.13 -6.36 -2.83
N HIS A 112 -8.05 -6.09 -2.10
CA HIS A 112 -8.00 -6.24 -0.64
C HIS A 112 -8.95 -5.26 0.06
N PHE A 113 -8.84 -3.95 -0.20
CA PHE A 113 -9.72 -2.94 0.38
C PHE A 113 -11.17 -3.04 -0.14
N GLY A 114 -11.36 -3.54 -1.36
CA GLY A 114 -12.68 -3.85 -1.90
C GLY A 114 -13.36 -4.98 -1.13
N LEU A 115 -12.62 -6.03 -0.80
CA LEU A 115 -13.13 -7.10 0.04
C LEU A 115 -13.45 -6.60 1.46
N MET A 116 -12.53 -5.86 2.08
CA MET A 116 -12.77 -5.25 3.40
C MET A 116 -14.00 -4.34 3.37
N PHE A 117 -14.19 -3.56 2.31
CA PHE A 117 -15.36 -2.69 2.16
C PHE A 117 -16.67 -3.50 2.15
N VAL A 118 -16.72 -4.57 1.35
CA VAL A 118 -17.90 -5.45 1.28
C VAL A 118 -18.15 -6.13 2.63
N GLN A 119 -17.11 -6.65 3.27
CA GLN A 119 -17.21 -7.29 4.58
C GLN A 119 -17.67 -6.32 5.67
N GLY A 120 -17.18 -5.08 5.66
CA GLY A 120 -17.57 -4.02 6.60
C GLY A 120 -19.04 -3.62 6.48
N LEU A 121 -19.62 -3.70 5.27
CA LEU A 121 -21.04 -3.46 5.04
C LEU A 121 -21.93 -4.64 5.46
N MET A 122 -21.42 -5.87 5.35
CA MET A 122 -22.19 -7.09 5.63
C MET A 122 -22.13 -7.53 7.09
N MET A 123 -21.09 -7.17 7.84
CA MET A 123 -20.88 -7.63 9.21
C MET A 123 -21.31 -6.54 10.23
N PRO A 124 -22.41 -6.76 10.99
CA PRO A 124 -22.91 -5.81 11.98
C PRO A 124 -21.95 -5.74 13.18
N GLY A 125 -21.00 -4.82 13.10
CA GLY A 125 -19.90 -4.65 14.06
C GLY A 125 -18.70 -3.94 13.44
N GLU A 126 -18.58 -4.02 12.10
CA GLU A 126 -17.37 -3.59 11.38
C GLU A 126 -17.51 -2.23 10.67
N LEU A 127 -18.66 -1.55 10.82
CA LEU A 127 -18.94 -0.26 10.18
C LEU A 127 -17.94 0.84 10.58
N ILE A 128 -17.31 0.72 11.75
CA ILE A 128 -16.33 1.70 12.22
C ILE A 128 -14.96 1.55 11.51
N HIS A 129 -14.61 0.35 11.04
CA HIS A 129 -13.42 0.11 10.21
C HIS A 129 -13.55 0.73 8.81
N LEU A 130 -14.78 0.73 8.27
CA LEU A 130 -15.06 1.40 6.98
C LEU A 130 -14.62 2.87 6.95
N VAL A 131 -14.72 3.57 8.10
CA VAL A 131 -14.36 5.00 8.23
C VAL A 131 -12.90 5.20 8.65
N GLY A 132 -12.25 4.15 9.16
CA GLY A 132 -10.86 4.19 9.63
C GLY A 132 -9.87 3.65 8.59
N ASP A 133 -9.37 2.44 8.82
CA ASP A 133 -8.36 1.77 7.99
C ASP A 133 -8.77 1.59 6.53
N VAL A 134 -10.03 1.24 6.25
CA VAL A 134 -10.53 1.06 4.88
C VAL A 134 -10.55 2.39 4.12
N ALA A 135 -11.06 3.46 4.73
CA ALA A 135 -11.09 4.79 4.12
C ALA A 135 -9.67 5.34 3.88
N LEU A 136 -8.78 5.17 4.87
CA LEU A 136 -7.38 5.56 4.76
C LEU A 136 -6.65 4.78 3.65
N GLY A 137 -6.89 3.46 3.57
CA GLY A 137 -6.35 2.60 2.52
C GLY A 137 -6.79 3.02 1.12
N TRP A 138 -8.09 3.27 0.94
CA TRP A 138 -8.62 3.77 -0.34
C TRP A 138 -8.06 5.13 -0.72
N PHE A 139 -7.91 6.05 0.24
CA PHE A 139 -7.32 7.37 -0.02
C PHE A 139 -5.86 7.26 -0.48
N ALA A 140 -5.04 6.49 0.24
CA ALA A 140 -3.64 6.28 -0.11
C ALA A 140 -3.49 5.60 -1.48
N LEU A 141 -4.32 4.59 -1.76
CA LEU A 141 -4.36 3.90 -3.04
C LEU A 141 -4.77 4.85 -4.18
N ALA A 142 -5.81 5.66 -3.98
CA ALA A 142 -6.28 6.62 -4.97
C ALA A 142 -5.19 7.65 -5.32
N LEU A 143 -4.51 8.19 -4.29
CA LEU A 143 -3.40 9.13 -4.49
C LEU A 143 -2.26 8.50 -5.30
N PHE A 144 -1.87 7.27 -4.96
CA PHE A 144 -0.84 6.55 -5.70
C PHE A 144 -1.28 6.24 -7.14
N ALA A 145 -2.47 5.67 -7.33
CA ALA A 145 -3.01 5.32 -8.64
C ALA A 145 -3.17 6.54 -9.56
N ALA A 146 -3.57 7.69 -9.01
CA ALA A 146 -3.70 8.95 -9.75
C ALA A 146 -2.36 9.43 -10.32
N THR A 147 -1.23 9.08 -9.71
CA THR A 147 0.10 9.42 -10.25
C THR A 147 0.68 8.33 -11.14
N TRP A 148 0.48 7.06 -10.81
CA TRP A 148 1.03 5.93 -11.55
C TRP A 148 0.34 5.67 -12.90
N ILE A 149 -0.99 5.65 -12.94
CA ILE A 149 -1.76 5.29 -14.15
C ILE A 149 -1.51 6.26 -15.32
N PRO A 150 -1.45 7.59 -15.11
CA PRO A 150 -1.08 8.51 -16.18
C PRO A 150 0.38 8.37 -16.60
N ALA A 151 1.29 8.15 -15.64
CA ALA A 151 2.72 8.00 -15.90
C ALA A 151 3.01 6.78 -16.78
N ARG A 152 2.45 5.60 -16.45
CA ARG A 152 2.62 4.38 -17.26
C ARG A 152 2.05 4.54 -18.67
N SER A 153 0.91 5.21 -18.81
CA SER A 153 0.25 5.41 -20.11
C SER A 153 1.08 6.30 -21.04
N LYS A 154 1.68 7.37 -20.49
CA LYS A 154 2.62 8.24 -21.23
C LYS A 154 3.86 7.48 -21.66
N ALA A 155 4.43 6.66 -20.79
CA ALA A 155 5.61 5.84 -21.10
C ALA A 155 5.32 4.82 -22.22
N ALA A 156 4.18 4.12 -22.16
CA ALA A 156 3.78 3.17 -23.19
C ALA A 156 3.59 3.83 -24.57
N LYS A 157 2.93 5.00 -24.62
CA LYS A 157 2.74 5.77 -25.87
C LYS A 157 4.07 6.19 -26.50
N ARG A 158 5.04 6.64 -25.70
CA ARG A 158 6.38 7.01 -26.17
C ARG A 158 7.13 5.82 -26.77
N GLN A 159 7.01 4.65 -26.14
CA GLN A 159 7.64 3.43 -26.64
C GLN A 159 7.06 3.00 -28.00
N ILE A 160 5.73 3.04 -28.16
CA ILE A 160 5.06 2.72 -29.43
C ILE A 160 5.49 3.70 -30.53
N ALA A 161 5.51 5.00 -30.23
CA ALA A 161 5.92 6.03 -31.19
C ALA A 161 7.39 5.88 -31.64
N LYS A 162 8.25 5.30 -30.80
CA LYS A 162 9.66 5.02 -31.12
C LYS A 162 9.85 3.77 -31.97
N VAL A 163 9.01 2.74 -31.78
CA VAL A 163 9.07 1.49 -32.59
C VAL A 163 8.46 1.68 -33.97
N GLY A 164 7.49 2.58 -34.12
CA GLY A 164 6.85 2.89 -35.41
C GLY A 164 7.61 3.90 -36.29
N ARG A 165 8.76 4.41 -35.85
CA ARG A 165 9.67 5.27 -36.65
C ARG A 165 10.91 4.46 -37.03
#